data_AF-A0A6G0X7D6-F1
#
_entry.id   AF-A0A6G0X7D6-F1
#
_cell.length_a   1.000
_cell.length_b   1.000
_cell.length_c   1.000
_cell.angle_alpha   90.00
_cell.angle_beta   90.00
_cell.angle_gamma   90.00
#
_symmetry.space_group_name_H-M   'P 1'
#
loop_
_entity.id
_entity.type
_entity.pdbx_description
1 polymer ?
#
loop_
_entity_poly.entity_id
_entity_poly.type
_entity_poly.pdbx_seq_one_letter_code
_entity_poly.pdbx_strand_id
1 'polypeptide(L)'
;MSLWERAARDQLYAKSKALCENEQLRAHVEENATFIEEMTRALQKRPRLSLNSHSEDWKAYKLAAQASLRTAAIHAIADRQYALLDTVFIKSGLFENSEEVIREELMNQTSGSVLFERVYHVPLAAPFRLIGAAVWGVFNGEHPMTLPEGAEESLEIIDPYTVYRAYRNVDKTAAAYANMIYKYYVEADREVCVWRSVLKDELMPHMTQGTVHDQWGW
;
A
#
# COMPACT_ATOMS: atom_id res chain seq x y z
N MET A 1 -0.49 51.92 -52.58
CA MET A 1 -1.05 51.00 -51.56
C MET A 1 -0.99 51.73 -50.23
N SER A 2 -2.14 52.00 -49.61
CA SER A 2 -2.19 52.78 -48.36
C SER A 2 -1.77 51.92 -47.16
N LEU A 3 -1.28 52.53 -46.08
CA LEU A 3 -0.89 51.82 -44.85
C LEU A 3 -2.04 50.96 -44.29
N TRP A 4 -3.27 51.46 -44.41
CA TRP A 4 -4.49 50.78 -43.96
C TRP A 4 -4.85 49.55 -44.81
N GLU A 5 -4.60 49.62 -46.11
CA GLU A 5 -4.83 48.50 -47.03
C GLU A 5 -3.89 47.33 -46.74
N ARG A 6 -2.63 47.61 -46.40
CA ARG A 6 -1.65 46.59 -45.99
C ARG A 6 -2.03 45.99 -44.63
N ALA A 7 -2.36 46.82 -43.64
CA ALA A 7 -2.77 46.35 -42.32
C ALA A 7 -4.05 45.49 -42.38
N ALA A 8 -5.04 45.87 -43.19
CA ALA A 8 -6.26 45.09 -43.37
C ALA A 8 -5.99 43.71 -44.00
N ARG A 9 -5.06 43.64 -44.96
CA ARG A 9 -4.67 42.36 -45.59
C ARG A 9 -3.92 41.45 -44.61
N ASP A 10 -3.03 42.01 -43.80
CA ASP A 10 -2.28 41.24 -42.81
C ASP A 10 -3.21 40.72 -41.70
N GLN A 11 -4.20 41.51 -41.28
CA GLN A 11 -5.23 41.08 -40.32
C GLN A 11 -6.14 39.98 -40.90
N LEU A 12 -6.52 40.09 -42.18
CA LEU A 12 -7.30 39.05 -42.86
C LEU A 12 -6.52 37.73 -42.94
N TYR A 13 -5.22 37.79 -43.26
CA TYR A 13 -4.35 36.63 -43.29
C TYR A 13 -4.19 35.99 -41.89
N ALA A 14 -3.93 36.80 -40.87
CA ALA A 14 -3.82 36.33 -39.49
C ALA A 14 -5.12 35.66 -39.00
N LYS A 15 -6.28 36.25 -39.31
CA LYS A 15 -7.59 35.66 -39.00
C LYS A 15 -7.80 34.32 -39.70
N SER A 16 -7.49 34.25 -40.99
CA SER A 16 -7.64 33.00 -41.77
C SER A 16 -6.76 31.89 -41.20
N LYS A 17 -5.51 32.22 -40.87
CA LYS A 17 -4.57 31.29 -40.24
C LYS A 17 -5.08 30.78 -38.89
N ALA A 18 -5.55 31.68 -38.03
CA ALA A 18 -6.08 31.32 -36.71
C ALA A 18 -7.35 30.45 -36.80
N LEU A 19 -8.20 30.66 -37.80
CA LEU A 19 -9.39 29.82 -38.02
C LEU A 19 -9.00 28.40 -38.46
N CYS A 20 -8.05 28.27 -39.37
CA CYS A 20 -7.54 26.97 -39.81
C CYS A 20 -6.87 26.20 -38.66
N GLU A 21 -6.04 26.88 -37.86
CA GLU A 21 -5.43 26.29 -36.65
C GLU A 21 -6.50 25.87 -35.62
N ASN A 22 -7.57 26.66 -35.44
CA ASN A 22 -8.64 26.30 -34.52
C ASN A 22 -9.42 25.06 -34.98
N GLU A 23 -9.70 24.94 -36.28
CA GLU A 23 -10.34 23.75 -36.85
C GLU A 23 -9.48 22.50 -36.65
N GLN A 24 -8.17 22.60 -36.88
CA GLN A 24 -7.22 21.51 -36.64
C GLN A 24 -7.17 21.10 -35.16
N LEU A 25 -7.09 22.07 -34.25
CA LEU A 25 -7.08 21.80 -32.81
C LEU A 25 -8.39 21.16 -32.34
N ARG A 26 -9.54 21.57 -32.88
CA ARG A 26 -10.83 20.94 -32.56
C ARG A 26 -10.89 19.49 -33.03
N ALA A 27 -10.39 19.20 -34.24
CA ALA A 27 -10.30 17.85 -34.75
C ALA A 27 -9.41 16.95 -33.85
N HIS A 28 -8.26 17.46 -33.40
CA HIS A 28 -7.39 16.72 -32.47
C HIS A 28 -8.02 16.52 -31.09
N VAL A 29 -8.80 17.47 -30.58
CA VAL A 29 -9.54 17.29 -29.31
C VAL A 29 -10.61 16.20 -29.45
N GLU A 30 -11.31 16.14 -30.57
CA GLU A 30 -12.32 15.10 -30.84
C GLU A 30 -11.69 13.71 -31.00
N GLU A 31 -10.54 13.62 -31.69
CA GLU A 31 -9.75 12.39 -31.79
C GLU A 31 -9.24 11.92 -30.42
N ASN A 32 -8.73 12.83 -29.58
CA ASN A 32 -8.30 12.49 -28.23
C ASN A 32 -9.46 12.06 -27.32
N ALA A 33 -10.64 12.69 -27.46
CA ALA A 33 -11.84 12.31 -26.70
C ALA A 33 -12.29 10.89 -27.06
N THR A 34 -12.33 10.55 -28.35
CA THR A 34 -12.68 9.20 -28.80
C THR A 34 -11.65 8.16 -28.34
N PHE A 35 -10.35 8.48 -28.40
CA PHE A 35 -9.30 7.60 -27.87
C PHE A 35 -9.44 7.35 -26.36
N ILE A 36 -9.71 8.39 -25.56
CA ILE A 36 -9.93 8.26 -24.11
C ILE A 36 -11.18 7.42 -23.81
N GLU A 37 -12.27 7.59 -24.56
CA GLU A 37 -13.47 6.76 -24.43
C GLU A 37 -13.20 5.30 -24.78
N GLU A 38 -12.46 5.02 -25.85
CA GLU A 38 -12.07 3.67 -26.25
C GLU A 38 -11.17 3.01 -25.20
N MET A 39 -10.18 3.73 -24.69
CA MET A 39 -9.32 3.27 -23.60
C MET A 39 -10.12 3.01 -22.32
N THR A 40 -11.02 3.92 -21.94
CA THR A 40 -11.88 3.76 -20.75
C THR A 40 -12.78 2.54 -20.92
N ARG A 41 -13.34 2.33 -22.11
CA ARG A 41 -14.16 1.16 -22.44
C ARG A 41 -13.34 -0.13 -22.43
N ALA A 42 -12.10 -0.11 -22.91
CA ALA A 42 -11.19 -1.26 -22.87
C ALA A 42 -10.78 -1.61 -21.43
N LEU A 43 -10.51 -0.62 -20.59
CA LEU A 43 -10.19 -0.79 -19.17
C LEU A 43 -11.41 -1.26 -18.36
N GLN A 44 -12.62 -0.80 -18.69
CA GLN A 44 -13.88 -1.26 -18.09
C GLN A 44 -14.26 -2.68 -18.55
N LYS A 45 -13.93 -3.05 -19.79
CA LYS A 45 -14.03 -4.42 -20.31
C LYS A 45 -12.86 -5.29 -19.84
N ARG A 46 -12.61 -5.34 -18.53
CA ARG A 46 -11.73 -6.38 -17.97
C ARG A 46 -12.18 -7.74 -18.51
N PRO A 47 -11.25 -8.57 -19.04
CA PRO A 47 -11.61 -9.93 -19.38
C PRO A 47 -12.08 -10.58 -18.10
N ARG A 48 -13.35 -11.03 -18.08
CA ARG A 48 -13.87 -11.89 -17.02
C ARG A 48 -13.20 -13.26 -17.15
N LEU A 49 -11.92 -13.33 -16.82
CA LEU A 49 -11.26 -14.58 -16.45
C LEU A 49 -11.71 -14.88 -15.03
N SER A 50 -12.95 -15.33 -14.88
CA SER A 50 -13.48 -15.90 -13.65
C SER A 50 -12.92 -17.32 -13.44
N LEU A 51 -11.60 -17.44 -13.42
CA LEU A 51 -10.91 -18.52 -12.73
C LEU A 51 -10.20 -17.87 -11.54
N ASN A 52 -10.55 -18.33 -10.34
CA ASN A 52 -10.06 -17.89 -9.03
C ASN A 52 -10.77 -16.66 -8.46
N SER A 53 -11.94 -16.90 -7.87
CA SER A 53 -12.53 -16.02 -6.84
C SER A 53 -11.55 -15.67 -5.70
N HIS A 54 -10.47 -16.46 -5.54
CA HIS A 54 -9.39 -16.25 -4.58
C HIS A 54 -8.25 -15.35 -5.05
N SER A 55 -8.17 -14.95 -6.33
CA SER A 55 -6.95 -14.27 -6.83
C SER A 55 -6.77 -12.83 -6.31
N GLU A 56 -7.85 -12.22 -5.80
CA GLU A 56 -7.81 -10.87 -5.22
C GLU A 56 -8.14 -10.83 -3.71
N ASP A 57 -8.37 -11.99 -3.07
CA ASP A 57 -8.72 -12.07 -1.63
C ASP A 57 -7.64 -11.47 -0.73
N TRP A 58 -6.38 -11.55 -1.15
CA TRP A 58 -5.23 -10.92 -0.49
C TRP A 58 -5.40 -9.40 -0.37
N LYS A 59 -6.15 -8.73 -1.25
CA LYS A 59 -6.44 -7.29 -1.15
C LYS A 59 -7.30 -6.94 0.06
N ALA A 60 -8.06 -7.91 0.56
CA ALA A 60 -8.83 -7.82 1.80
C ALA A 60 -8.08 -8.48 2.98
N TYR A 61 -6.76 -8.71 2.82
CA TYR A 61 -5.88 -9.30 3.83
C TYR A 61 -6.32 -10.70 4.26
N LYS A 62 -6.75 -11.51 3.29
CA LYS A 62 -7.18 -12.89 3.51
C LYS A 62 -6.17 -13.87 2.93
N LEU A 63 -5.90 -14.95 3.65
CA LEU A 63 -5.02 -16.04 3.22
C LEU A 63 -5.83 -17.31 2.93
N ALA A 64 -5.53 -17.94 1.79
CA ALA A 64 -6.09 -19.23 1.41
C ALA A 64 -5.38 -20.39 2.15
N ALA A 65 -6.05 -21.55 2.23
CA ALA A 65 -5.46 -22.77 2.80
C ALA A 65 -4.45 -23.42 1.85
N GLN A 66 -4.60 -23.22 0.54
CA GLN A 66 -3.68 -23.76 -0.46
C GLN A 66 -2.30 -23.07 -0.37
N ALA A 67 -1.25 -23.85 -0.10
CA ALA A 67 0.10 -23.37 0.17
C ALA A 67 0.64 -22.37 -0.87
N SER A 68 0.54 -22.65 -2.17
CA SER A 68 1.07 -21.75 -3.21
C SER A 68 0.32 -20.43 -3.28
N LEU A 69 -1.01 -20.43 -3.14
CA LEU A 69 -1.84 -19.22 -3.11
C LEU A 69 -1.58 -18.42 -1.83
N ARG A 70 -1.37 -19.11 -0.71
CA ARG A 70 -1.02 -18.51 0.57
C ARG A 70 0.29 -17.75 0.49
N THR A 71 1.38 -18.39 0.05
CA THR A 71 2.69 -17.75 -0.10
C THR A 71 2.62 -16.54 -1.04
N ALA A 72 1.95 -16.69 -2.19
CA ALA A 72 1.74 -15.57 -3.13
C ALA A 72 0.96 -14.41 -2.50
N ALA A 73 -0.10 -14.70 -1.73
CA ALA A 73 -0.87 -13.70 -1.03
C ALA A 73 -0.07 -12.98 0.06
N ILE A 74 0.76 -13.71 0.82
CA ILE A 74 1.64 -13.13 1.86
C ILE A 74 2.59 -12.10 1.23
N HIS A 75 3.27 -12.45 0.14
CA HIS A 75 4.13 -11.50 -0.56
C HIS A 75 3.34 -10.33 -1.16
N ALA A 76 2.20 -10.59 -1.80
CA ALA A 76 1.39 -9.53 -2.41
C ALA A 76 0.87 -8.51 -1.38
N ILE A 77 0.48 -8.97 -0.18
CA ILE A 77 0.07 -8.09 0.93
C ILE A 77 1.24 -7.21 1.37
N ALA A 78 2.42 -7.80 1.59
CA ALA A 78 3.61 -7.07 2.00
C ALA A 78 4.10 -6.08 0.92
N ASP A 79 4.13 -6.49 -0.34
CA ASP A 79 4.56 -5.64 -1.47
C ASP A 79 3.60 -4.46 -1.67
N ARG A 80 2.29 -4.69 -1.48
CA ARG A 80 1.31 -3.60 -1.47
C ARG A 80 1.56 -2.64 -0.30
N GLN A 81 1.88 -3.16 0.88
CA GLN A 81 2.19 -2.32 2.04
C GLN A 81 3.45 -1.48 1.76
N TYR A 82 4.53 -2.08 1.25
CA TYR A 82 5.74 -1.39 0.86
C TYR A 82 5.49 -0.31 -0.23
N ALA A 83 4.67 -0.59 -1.24
CA ALA A 83 4.33 0.38 -2.28
C ALA A 83 3.63 1.66 -1.77
N LEU A 84 3.10 1.65 -0.53
CA LEU A 84 2.49 2.81 0.11
C LEU A 84 3.49 3.67 0.90
N LEU A 85 4.74 3.21 1.07
CA LEU A 85 5.75 3.84 1.92
C LEU A 85 5.87 5.36 1.67
N ASP A 86 6.20 5.75 0.43
CA ASP A 86 6.39 7.16 0.09
C ASP A 86 5.11 7.98 0.31
N THR A 87 3.96 7.41 -0.06
CA THR A 87 2.65 8.08 0.12
C THR A 87 2.38 8.37 1.60
N VAL A 88 2.69 7.42 2.49
CA VAL A 88 2.46 7.57 3.92
C VAL A 88 3.49 8.50 4.54
N PHE A 89 4.76 8.42 4.15
CA PHE A 89 5.81 9.32 4.62
C PHE A 89 5.53 10.77 4.23
N ILE A 90 5.01 11.02 3.02
CA ILE A 90 4.58 12.36 2.61
C ILE A 90 3.42 12.84 3.49
N LYS A 91 2.39 12.01 3.67
CA LYS A 91 1.21 12.38 4.48
C LYS A 91 1.53 12.61 5.96
N SER A 92 2.49 11.86 6.51
CA SER A 92 2.89 11.96 7.91
C SER A 92 3.90 13.08 8.18
N GLY A 93 4.39 13.75 7.13
CA GLY A 93 5.38 14.82 7.21
C GLY A 93 6.81 14.31 7.42
N LEU A 94 7.08 13.05 7.10
CA LEU A 94 8.40 12.42 7.23
C LEU A 94 9.22 12.45 5.94
N PHE A 95 8.59 12.63 4.78
CA PHE A 95 9.30 12.65 3.51
C PHE A 95 10.26 13.84 3.42
N GLU A 96 11.55 13.55 3.20
CA GLU A 96 12.65 14.54 3.18
C GLU A 96 12.73 15.43 4.45
N ASN A 97 12.17 14.96 5.57
CA ASN A 97 12.26 15.66 6.84
C ASN A 97 13.54 15.25 7.57
N SER A 98 14.31 16.23 8.05
CA SER A 98 15.55 16.00 8.82
C SER A 98 15.37 16.25 10.32
N GLU A 99 14.23 16.80 10.73
CA GLU A 99 13.90 17.06 12.13
C GLU A 99 13.40 15.79 12.82
N GLU A 100 13.69 15.68 14.11
CA GLU A 100 13.14 14.60 14.92
C GLU A 100 11.63 14.78 15.08
N VAL A 101 10.86 13.72 14.80
CA VAL A 101 9.41 13.71 14.92
C VAL A 101 9.00 12.56 15.83
N ILE A 102 8.23 12.87 16.87
CA ILE A 102 7.56 11.87 17.69
C ILE A 102 6.12 12.33 17.87
N ARG A 103 5.18 11.55 17.33
CA ARG A 103 3.76 11.89 17.34
C ARG A 103 2.92 10.65 17.59
N GLU A 104 1.95 10.78 18.49
CA GLU A 104 0.97 9.74 18.80
C GLU A 104 -0.41 10.37 18.77
N GLU A 105 -1.32 9.81 17.97
CA GLU A 105 -2.66 10.36 17.77
C GLU A 105 -3.73 9.27 17.84
N LEU A 106 -4.86 9.64 18.45
CA LEU A 106 -6.07 8.82 18.52
C LEU A 106 -7.12 9.43 17.60
N MET A 107 -7.49 8.72 16.54
CA MET A 107 -8.44 9.17 15.54
C MET A 107 -9.72 8.35 15.62
N ASN A 108 -10.82 9.00 16.02
CA ASN A 108 -12.14 8.40 15.96
C ASN A 108 -12.56 8.17 14.51
N GLN A 109 -12.88 6.93 14.17
CA GLN A 109 -13.38 6.55 12.85
C GLN A 109 -14.89 6.75 12.79
N THR A 110 -15.41 7.01 11.59
CA THR A 110 -16.86 7.13 11.34
C THR A 110 -17.63 5.84 11.66
N SER A 111 -16.94 4.70 11.66
CA SER A 111 -17.45 3.39 12.09
C SER A 111 -17.59 3.24 13.61
N GLY A 112 -17.13 4.21 14.41
CA GLY A 112 -17.09 4.13 15.87
C GLY A 112 -15.87 3.38 16.43
N SER A 113 -14.97 2.89 15.58
CA SER A 113 -13.66 2.37 16.01
C SER A 113 -12.67 3.51 16.26
N VAL A 114 -11.62 3.23 17.02
CA VAL A 114 -10.52 4.18 17.25
C VAL A 114 -9.28 3.68 16.53
N LEU A 115 -8.69 4.51 15.69
CA LEU A 115 -7.39 4.27 15.10
C LEU A 115 -6.34 4.96 15.96
N PHE A 116 -5.30 4.21 16.33
CA PHE A 116 -4.15 4.75 17.02
C PHE A 116 -2.97 4.81 16.06
N GLU A 117 -2.52 6.02 15.74
CA GLU A 117 -1.37 6.27 14.87
C GLU A 117 -0.15 6.65 15.72
N ARG A 118 1.01 6.09 15.36
CA ARG A 118 2.31 6.50 15.87
C ARG A 118 3.24 6.82 14.72
N VAL A 119 3.91 7.96 14.80
CA VAL A 119 4.91 8.41 13.82
C VAL A 119 6.18 8.78 14.56
N TYR A 120 7.28 8.12 14.16
CA TYR A 120 8.60 8.37 14.70
C TYR A 120 9.57 8.62 13.56
N HIS A 121 10.40 9.65 13.71
CA HIS A 121 11.58 9.89 12.90
C HIS A 121 12.67 10.37 13.85
N VAL A 122 13.67 9.52 14.07
CA VAL A 122 14.73 9.77 15.05
C VAL A 122 16.07 9.46 14.38
N PRO A 123 17.04 10.40 14.39
CA PRO A 123 18.38 10.12 13.88
C PRO A 123 19.11 9.20 14.86
N LEU A 124 19.68 8.11 14.35
CA LEU A 124 20.53 7.21 15.11
C LEU A 124 21.97 7.35 14.65
N ALA A 125 22.92 7.44 15.59
CA ALA A 125 24.35 7.49 15.32
C ALA A 125 24.90 6.08 14.98
N ALA A 126 24.28 5.41 14.01
CA ALA A 126 24.61 4.05 13.62
C ALA A 126 24.38 3.83 12.11
N PRO A 127 25.13 2.93 11.46
CA PRO A 127 24.86 2.54 10.07
C PRO A 127 23.46 1.94 9.93
N PHE A 128 22.68 2.47 8.99
CA PHE A 128 21.30 2.03 8.76
C PHE A 128 21.20 0.51 8.46
N ARG A 129 22.22 -0.08 7.82
CA ARG A 129 22.34 -1.53 7.60
C ARG A 129 22.31 -2.35 8.90
N LEU A 130 23.05 -1.89 9.92
CA LEU A 130 23.11 -2.59 11.20
C LEU A 130 21.79 -2.44 11.96
N ILE A 131 21.18 -1.25 11.88
CA ILE A 131 19.86 -1.00 12.49
C ILE A 131 18.77 -1.83 11.81
N GLY A 132 18.71 -1.85 10.47
CA GLY A 132 17.75 -2.66 9.72
C GLY A 132 17.84 -4.14 10.05
N ALA A 133 19.06 -4.70 10.07
CA ALA A 133 19.28 -6.09 10.45
C ALA A 133 18.84 -6.38 11.89
N ALA A 134 19.14 -5.49 12.85
CA ALA A 134 18.71 -5.63 14.24
C ALA A 134 17.18 -5.55 14.40
N VAL A 135 16.53 -4.63 13.69
CA VAL A 135 15.06 -4.51 13.64
C VAL A 135 14.45 -5.78 13.06
N TRP A 136 15.01 -6.30 11.96
CA TRP A 136 14.54 -7.56 11.38
C TRP A 136 14.69 -8.74 12.34
N GLY A 137 15.78 -8.82 13.10
CA GLY A 137 15.98 -9.84 14.15
C GLY A 137 14.87 -9.86 15.21
N VAL A 138 14.26 -8.71 15.50
CA VAL A 138 13.10 -8.65 16.41
C VAL A 138 11.87 -9.29 15.77
N PHE A 139 11.61 -9.01 14.49
CA PHE A 139 10.41 -9.49 13.80
C PHE A 139 10.51 -10.95 13.34
N ASN A 140 11.69 -11.38 12.89
CA ASN A 140 11.93 -12.70 12.33
C ASN A 140 11.99 -13.83 13.38
N GLY A 141 11.88 -13.49 14.68
CA GLY A 141 11.83 -14.46 15.77
C GLY A 141 13.18 -14.92 16.31
N GLU A 142 14.30 -14.27 15.95
CA GLU A 142 15.61 -14.52 16.58
C GLU A 142 15.60 -14.29 18.10
N HIS A 143 14.69 -13.43 18.57
CA HIS A 143 14.52 -13.13 19.98
C HIS A 143 13.08 -13.42 20.43
N PRO A 144 12.77 -14.68 20.82
CA PRO A 144 11.43 -15.06 21.26
C PRO A 144 11.06 -14.33 22.56
N MET A 145 9.84 -13.77 22.60
CA MET A 145 9.29 -13.14 23.79
C MET A 145 8.62 -14.16 24.69
N THR A 146 8.58 -13.89 25.99
CA THR A 146 7.78 -14.70 26.93
C THR A 146 6.30 -14.40 26.69
N LEU A 147 5.52 -15.44 26.40
CA LEU A 147 4.09 -15.32 26.17
C LEU A 147 3.32 -15.28 27.50
N PRO A 148 2.25 -14.47 27.60
CA PRO A 148 1.29 -14.54 28.70
C PRO A 148 0.66 -15.94 28.83
N GLU A 149 0.12 -16.26 30.01
CA GLU A 149 -0.66 -17.48 30.20
C GLU A 149 -1.88 -17.50 29.26
N GLY A 150 -2.11 -18.63 28.57
CA GLY A 150 -3.20 -18.77 27.60
C GLY A 150 -2.92 -18.16 26.22
N ALA A 151 -1.73 -17.58 26.00
CA ALA A 151 -1.29 -17.13 24.69
C ALA A 151 -0.48 -18.19 23.94
N GLU A 152 -0.73 -18.30 22.64
CA GLU A 152 -0.04 -19.17 21.69
C GLU A 152 0.50 -18.29 20.56
N GLU A 153 1.77 -18.50 20.19
CA GLU A 153 2.39 -17.86 19.03
C GLU A 153 3.02 -18.93 18.15
N SER A 154 2.81 -18.82 16.84
CA SER A 154 3.51 -19.61 15.83
C SER A 154 4.17 -18.69 14.81
N LEU A 155 5.30 -19.16 14.28
CA LEU A 155 6.09 -18.44 13.29
C LEU A 155 6.32 -19.34 12.08
N GLU A 156 5.84 -18.89 10.93
CA GLU A 156 6.03 -19.51 9.62
C GLU A 156 7.08 -18.68 8.85
N ILE A 157 8.24 -19.28 8.59
CA ILE A 157 9.28 -18.67 7.76
C ILE A 157 8.94 -18.95 6.30
N ILE A 158 8.61 -17.90 5.54
CA ILE A 158 8.23 -18.01 4.12
C ILE A 158 9.48 -18.02 3.25
N ASP A 159 10.40 -17.10 3.53
CA ASP A 159 11.73 -16.99 2.93
C ASP A 159 12.66 -16.21 3.89
N PRO A 160 13.96 -15.97 3.57
CA PRO A 160 14.88 -15.26 4.46
C PRO A 160 14.47 -13.84 4.89
N TYR A 161 13.54 -13.22 4.16
CA TYR A 161 13.14 -11.82 4.33
C TYR A 161 11.63 -11.67 4.60
N THR A 162 10.89 -12.77 4.74
CA THR A 162 9.43 -12.75 4.91
C THR A 162 9.02 -13.79 5.94
N VAL A 163 8.32 -13.35 6.98
CA VAL A 163 7.73 -14.23 8.00
C VAL A 163 6.26 -13.93 8.20
N TYR A 164 5.50 -14.98 8.49
CA TYR A 164 4.13 -14.88 8.98
C TYR A 164 4.09 -15.33 10.43
N ARG A 165 3.58 -14.48 11.31
CA ARG A 165 3.47 -14.74 12.74
C ARG A 165 2.00 -14.78 13.11
N ALA A 166 1.53 -15.91 13.64
CA ALA A 166 0.17 -16.04 14.14
C ALA A 166 0.20 -16.02 15.67
N TYR A 167 -0.55 -15.09 16.26
CA TYR A 167 -0.71 -14.96 17.70
C TYR A 167 -2.17 -15.12 18.06
N ARG A 168 -2.44 -15.90 19.10
CA ARG A 168 -3.75 -16.07 19.69
C ARG A 168 -3.65 -15.97 21.19
N ASN A 169 -4.57 -15.24 21.81
CA ASN A 169 -4.77 -15.28 23.25
C ASN A 169 -6.23 -15.64 23.53
N VAL A 170 -6.44 -16.66 24.37
CA VAL A 170 -7.77 -17.07 24.80
C VAL A 170 -7.93 -16.81 26.29
N ASP A 171 -8.76 -15.82 26.61
CA ASP A 171 -9.26 -15.60 27.96
C ASP A 171 -10.58 -16.35 28.17
N LYS A 172 -11.05 -16.42 29.42
CA LYS A 172 -12.27 -17.15 29.82
C LYS A 172 -13.54 -16.73 29.05
N THR A 173 -13.56 -15.54 28.47
CA THR A 173 -14.74 -14.94 27.83
C THR A 173 -14.54 -14.61 26.34
N ALA A 174 -13.31 -14.56 25.83
CA ALA A 174 -13.03 -14.13 24.46
C ALA A 174 -11.69 -14.65 23.94
N ALA A 175 -11.60 -14.80 22.61
CA ALA A 175 -10.35 -15.06 21.91
C ALA A 175 -9.94 -13.83 21.10
N ALA A 176 -8.68 -13.43 21.22
CA ALA A 176 -8.06 -12.38 20.43
C ALA A 176 -6.99 -12.98 19.50
N TYR A 177 -6.90 -12.44 18.28
CA TYR A 177 -5.97 -12.89 17.25
C TYR A 177 -5.18 -11.68 16.71
N ALA A 178 -3.87 -11.84 16.58
CA ALA A 178 -2.97 -10.82 16.05
C ALA A 178 -2.00 -11.44 15.04
N ASN A 179 -2.54 -11.89 13.91
CA ASN A 179 -1.76 -12.51 12.85
C ASN A 179 -1.14 -11.44 11.97
N MET A 180 0.16 -11.51 11.75
CA MET A 180 0.95 -10.46 11.13
C MET A 180 1.89 -11.02 10.07
N ILE A 181 1.93 -10.36 8.91
CA ILE A 181 2.98 -10.56 7.92
C ILE A 181 4.06 -9.51 8.18
N TYR A 182 5.32 -9.93 8.22
CA TYR A 182 6.48 -9.05 8.23
C TYR A 182 7.33 -9.33 6.99
N LYS A 183 7.81 -8.27 6.33
CA LYS A 183 8.73 -8.39 5.20
C LYS A 183 9.81 -7.32 5.24
N TYR A 184 11.03 -7.75 4.94
CA TYR A 184 12.22 -6.92 4.99
C TYR A 184 12.78 -6.67 3.58
N TYR A 185 12.91 -5.39 3.21
CA TYR A 185 13.45 -4.95 1.93
C TYR A 185 14.83 -4.33 2.16
N VAL A 186 15.83 -4.99 1.59
CA VAL A 186 17.24 -4.58 1.61
C VAL A 186 17.54 -3.88 0.30
N GLU A 187 17.63 -2.55 0.30
CA GLU A 187 17.88 -1.74 -0.90
C GLU A 187 19.34 -1.27 -0.96
N ALA A 188 19.71 -0.35 -1.85
CA ALA A 188 21.09 0.16 -1.93
C ALA A 188 21.39 1.22 -0.85
N ASP A 189 20.42 2.06 -0.57
CA ASP A 189 20.51 3.29 0.22
C ASP A 189 19.63 3.27 1.48
N ARG A 190 18.78 2.24 1.63
CA ARG A 190 17.88 2.10 2.79
C ARG A 190 17.57 0.64 3.14
N GLU A 191 16.96 0.48 4.30
CA GLU A 191 16.49 -0.78 4.88
C GLU A 191 15.06 -0.55 5.36
N VAL A 192 14.10 -1.36 4.89
CA VAL A 192 12.67 -1.12 5.15
C VAL A 192 12.00 -2.40 5.67
N CYS A 193 11.38 -2.33 6.85
CA CYS A 193 10.63 -3.45 7.43
C CYS A 193 9.14 -3.12 7.47
N VAL A 194 8.34 -3.76 6.61
CA VAL A 194 6.90 -3.53 6.62
C VAL A 194 6.17 -4.63 7.38
N TRP A 195 5.02 -4.29 7.95
CA TRP A 195 4.11 -5.28 8.51
C TRP A 195 2.65 -4.97 8.23
N ARG A 196 1.85 -6.03 8.11
CA ARG A 196 0.40 -5.93 7.90
C ARG A 196 -0.36 -7.10 8.51
N SER A 197 -1.44 -6.80 9.23
CA SER A 197 -2.35 -7.80 9.79
C SER A 197 -3.01 -8.64 8.71
N VAL A 198 -3.17 -9.93 8.97
CA VAL A 198 -4.06 -10.84 8.22
C VAL A 198 -5.40 -10.85 8.94
N LEU A 199 -6.48 -10.53 8.23
CA LEU A 199 -7.82 -10.40 8.81
C LEU A 199 -8.64 -11.68 8.72
N LYS A 200 -8.26 -12.59 7.83
CA LYS A 200 -8.84 -13.93 7.73
C LYS A 200 -7.80 -14.91 7.24
N ASP A 201 -7.72 -16.06 7.90
CA ASP A 201 -6.85 -17.16 7.48
C ASP A 201 -7.70 -18.44 7.38
N GLU A 202 -7.75 -19.05 6.21
CA GLU A 202 -8.49 -20.31 6.01
C GLU A 202 -7.92 -21.48 6.80
N LEU A 203 -6.65 -21.44 7.22
CA LEU A 203 -6.07 -22.41 8.15
C LEU A 203 -6.52 -22.17 9.60
N MET A 204 -7.13 -21.02 9.89
CA MET A 204 -7.67 -20.65 11.21
C MET A 204 -9.14 -20.21 11.11
N PRO A 205 -10.07 -21.12 10.79
CA PRO A 205 -11.47 -20.77 10.46
C PRO A 205 -12.24 -20.07 11.60
N HIS A 206 -11.82 -20.26 12.86
CA HIS A 206 -12.43 -19.63 14.03
C HIS A 206 -11.90 -18.24 14.35
N MET A 207 -10.89 -17.75 13.62
CA MET A 207 -10.28 -16.44 13.86
C MET A 207 -11.30 -15.31 13.81
N THR A 208 -12.19 -15.33 12.82
CA THR A 208 -13.21 -14.28 12.62
C THR A 208 -14.36 -14.36 13.63
N GLN A 209 -14.39 -15.37 14.49
CA GLN A 209 -15.36 -15.47 15.59
C GLN A 209 -14.88 -14.73 16.86
N GLY A 210 -13.58 -14.40 16.93
CA GLY A 210 -13.00 -13.61 18.01
C GLY A 210 -12.67 -12.17 17.60
N THR A 211 -11.93 -11.48 18.45
CA THR A 211 -11.41 -10.13 18.14
C THR A 211 -10.15 -10.28 17.29
N VAL A 212 -10.16 -9.67 16.09
CA VAL A 212 -9.01 -9.66 15.18
C VAL A 212 -8.36 -8.29 15.22
N HIS A 213 -7.07 -8.27 15.53
CA HIS A 213 -6.27 -7.05 15.56
C HIS A 213 -5.92 -6.60 14.13
N ASP A 214 -6.32 -5.37 13.76
CA ASP A 214 -5.98 -4.75 12.49
C ASP A 214 -4.91 -3.66 12.69
N GLN A 215 -3.67 -3.96 12.30
CA GLN A 215 -2.51 -3.11 12.45
C GLN A 215 -1.62 -3.18 11.19
N TRP A 216 -0.87 -2.12 10.95
CA TRP A 216 0.11 -2.03 9.87
C TRP A 216 1.24 -1.06 10.20
N GLY A 217 2.33 -1.12 9.44
CA GLY A 217 3.43 -0.17 9.54
C GLY A 217 4.55 -0.41 8.53
N TRP A 218 5.63 0.35 8.72
CA TRP A 218 6.81 0.47 7.86
C TRP A 218 8.06 0.71 8.72
#